data_AF-A0A8S3WPM3-F1
#
_entry.id   AF-A0A8S3WPM3-F1
#
_cell.length_a   1.000
_cell.length_b   1.000
_cell.length_c   1.000
_cell.angle_alpha   90.00
_cell.angle_beta   90.00
_cell.angle_gamma   90.00
#
_symmetry.space_group_name_H-M   'P 1'
#
loop_
_entity.id
_entity.type
_entity.pdbx_description
1 polymer ?
#
loop_
_entity_poly.entity_id
_entity_poly.type
_entity_poly.pdbx_seq_one_letter_code
_entity_poly.pdbx_strand_id
1 'polypeptide(L)'
;MSTVFGHSFFGPVLWSPTPQMADPLSVLGLSLSDVVQRFWEIEKPPHASRVNSLDRECEMFYQNNTCRRVDGRFVTRLPFLDSRLPLSQSRTLAEKRLLSMERRVRRDPAFRDKYVEFMREYQELGHMSPPNFNWRS
;
A
#
# COMPACT_ATOMS: atom_id res chain seq x y z
N MET A 1 -27.58 16.14 -16.16
CA MET A 1 -27.39 14.68 -16.17
C MET A 1 -27.03 14.24 -14.75
N SER A 2 -27.68 13.21 -14.20
CA SER A 2 -27.30 12.62 -12.93
C SER A 2 -26.09 11.71 -13.16
N THR A 3 -25.03 11.90 -12.36
CA THR A 3 -23.91 10.97 -12.31
C THR A 3 -23.94 10.26 -10.96
N VAL A 4 -23.18 9.17 -10.83
CA VAL A 4 -23.11 8.34 -9.61
C VAL A 4 -22.62 9.12 -8.38
N PHE A 5 -22.07 10.33 -8.59
CA PHE A 5 -21.60 11.25 -7.55
C PHE A 5 -22.49 12.50 -7.38
N GLY A 6 -23.66 12.56 -8.03
CA GLY A 6 -24.58 13.70 -7.97
C GLY A 6 -24.72 14.48 -9.28
N HIS A 7 -25.29 15.68 -9.19
CA HIS A 7 -25.61 16.54 -10.33
C HIS A 7 -24.41 17.41 -10.73
N SER A 8 -23.96 17.27 -11.98
CA SER A 8 -22.99 18.20 -12.57
C SER A 8 -23.71 19.19 -13.49
N PHE A 9 -23.51 20.48 -13.24
CA PHE A 9 -23.93 21.57 -14.12
C PHE A 9 -22.72 22.00 -14.96
N PHE A 10 -22.83 21.94 -16.29
CA PHE A 10 -21.86 22.50 -17.22
C PHE A 10 -22.56 23.54 -18.09
N GLY A 11 -21.96 24.73 -18.16
CA GLY A 11 -22.40 25.85 -19.00
C GLY A 11 -21.24 26.83 -19.18
N PRO A 12 -21.25 27.67 -20.24
CA PRO A 12 -20.20 28.65 -20.46
C PRO A 12 -20.20 29.67 -19.31
N VAL A 13 -19.06 29.78 -18.63
CA VAL A 13 -18.86 30.77 -17.58
C VAL A 13 -18.52 32.10 -18.26
N LEU A 14 -19.47 33.03 -18.27
CA LEU A 14 -19.20 34.43 -18.60
C LEU A 14 -18.30 34.99 -17.49
N TRP A 15 -17.00 35.04 -17.76
CA TRP A 15 -16.00 35.60 -16.86
C TRP A 15 -16.27 37.10 -16.66
N SER A 16 -16.81 37.47 -15.51
CA SER A 16 -16.82 38.86 -15.05
C SER A 16 -15.67 39.08 -14.06
N PRO A 17 -15.01 40.25 -14.07
CA PRO A 17 -13.96 40.54 -13.11
C PRO A 17 -14.59 40.71 -11.72
N THR A 18 -14.05 39.95 -10.77
CA THR A 18 -14.49 39.75 -9.37
C THR A 18 -15.02 40.98 -8.64
N PRO A 19 -15.98 40.75 -7.73
CA PRO A 19 -15.76 41.18 -6.35
C PRO A 19 -16.08 40.08 -5.33
N GLN A 20 -15.16 39.92 -4.38
CA GLN A 20 -15.25 39.15 -3.13
C GLN A 20 -15.48 37.64 -3.30
N MET A 21 -14.38 36.90 -3.14
CA MET A 21 -14.39 35.48 -2.85
C MET A 21 -15.01 35.31 -1.45
N ALA A 22 -16.34 35.28 -1.38
CA ALA A 22 -17.02 34.87 -0.17
C ALA A 22 -16.70 33.38 0.04
N ASP A 23 -16.02 33.06 1.13
CA ASP A 23 -15.81 31.66 1.50
C ASP A 23 -17.15 30.93 1.43
N PRO A 24 -17.23 29.73 0.80
CA PRO A 24 -18.47 28.98 0.68
C PRO A 24 -19.16 28.74 2.04
N LEU A 25 -18.37 28.70 3.12
CA LEU A 25 -18.81 28.64 4.51
C LEU A 25 -19.64 29.87 4.92
N SER A 26 -19.18 31.06 4.54
CA SER A 26 -19.82 32.35 4.83
C SER A 26 -21.16 32.51 4.12
N VAL A 27 -21.27 32.01 2.88
CA VAL A 27 -22.49 32.08 2.06
C VAL A 27 -23.59 31.16 2.61
N LEU A 28 -23.20 30.04 3.25
CA LEU A 28 -24.12 29.11 3.91
C LEU A 28 -24.40 29.47 5.38
N GLY A 29 -23.74 30.50 5.92
CA GLY A 29 -23.84 30.88 7.34
C GLY A 29 -23.35 29.80 8.30
N LEU A 30 -22.51 28.87 7.83
CA LEU A 30 -21.99 27.76 8.62
C LEU A 30 -20.56 28.06 9.07
N SER A 31 -20.26 27.79 10.33
CA SER A 31 -18.88 27.81 10.79
C SER A 31 -18.11 26.60 10.25
N LEU A 32 -16.79 26.70 10.18
CA LEU A 32 -15.93 25.55 9.84
C LEU A 32 -16.21 24.35 10.76
N SER A 33 -16.49 24.61 12.04
CA SER A 33 -16.87 23.58 13.01
C SER A 33 -18.14 22.84 12.58
N ASP A 34 -19.15 23.55 12.08
CA ASP A 34 -20.42 22.94 11.65
C ASP A 34 -20.23 22.05 10.42
N VAL A 35 -19.38 22.48 9.48
CA VAL A 35 -19.08 21.69 8.27
C VAL A 35 -18.24 20.47 8.60
N VAL A 36 -17.23 20.61 9.46
CA VAL A 36 -16.42 19.47 9.92
C VAL A 36 -17.29 18.49 10.72
N GLN A 37 -18.19 18.98 11.58
CA GLN A 37 -19.12 18.14 12.32
C GLN A 37 -20.06 17.37 11.37
N ARG A 38 -20.71 18.06 10.43
CA ARG A 38 -21.60 17.42 9.44
C ARG A 38 -20.84 16.42 8.58
N PHE A 39 -19.62 16.73 8.19
CA PHE A 39 -18.75 15.80 7.46
C PHE A 39 -18.55 14.51 8.26
N TRP A 40 -18.17 14.63 9.53
CA TRP A 40 -18.02 13.47 10.42
C TRP A 40 -19.33 12.73 10.68
N GLU A 41 -20.48 13.39 10.70
CA GLU A 41 -21.78 12.73 10.84
C GLU A 41 -22.16 11.92 9.59
N ILE A 42 -21.82 12.41 8.40
CA ILE A 42 -22.11 11.75 7.12
C ILE A 42 -21.13 10.59 6.86
N GLU A 43 -19.84 10.79 7.17
CA GLU A 43 -18.81 9.78 6.92
C GLU A 43 -18.72 8.73 8.04
N LYS A 44 -19.39 8.97 9.18
CA LYS A 44 -19.50 7.96 10.25
C LYS A 44 -20.09 6.68 9.66
N PRO A 45 -19.33 5.57 9.65
CA PRO A 45 -19.90 4.30 9.25
C PRO A 45 -21.05 3.96 10.21
N PRO A 46 -22.13 3.32 9.73
CA PRO A 46 -23.20 2.86 10.60
C PRO A 46 -22.59 2.04 11.74
N HIS A 47 -23.04 2.27 12.97
CA HIS A 47 -22.59 1.50 14.12
C HIS A 47 -22.68 0.00 13.79
N ALA A 48 -21.54 -0.67 13.72
CA ALA A 48 -21.46 -2.09 13.42
C ALA A 48 -22.13 -2.85 14.58
N SER A 49 -23.41 -3.18 14.41
CA SER A 49 -24.19 -3.94 15.40
C SER A 49 -23.78 -5.41 15.46
N ARG A 50 -22.96 -5.87 14.51
CA ARG A 50 -22.43 -7.23 14.45
C ARG A 50 -20.95 -7.18 14.08
N VAL A 51 -20.09 -7.49 15.04
CA VAL A 51 -18.67 -7.76 14.76
C VAL A 51 -18.62 -9.02 13.90
N ASN A 52 -18.23 -8.87 12.63
CA ASN A 52 -17.96 -9.99 11.76
C ASN A 52 -16.83 -10.83 12.37
N SER A 53 -16.98 -12.16 12.41
CA SER A 53 -15.95 -13.04 12.99
C SER A 53 -14.60 -12.85 12.29
N LEU A 54 -14.64 -12.63 10.96
CA LEU A 54 -13.44 -12.34 10.16
C LEU A 54 -12.75 -11.04 10.58
N ASP A 55 -13.51 -9.97 10.88
CA ASP A 55 -12.93 -8.69 11.29
C ASP A 55 -12.20 -8.86 12.64
N ARG A 56 -12.79 -9.63 13.56
CA ARG A 56 -12.17 -9.96 14.84
C ARG A 56 -10.90 -10.80 14.67
N GLU A 57 -10.93 -11.80 13.79
CA GLU A 57 -9.77 -12.63 13.49
C GLU A 57 -8.64 -11.81 12.85
N CYS A 58 -8.96 -10.92 11.91
CA CYS A 58 -8.03 -9.98 11.30
C CYS A 58 -7.38 -9.06 12.34
N GLU A 59 -8.18 -8.46 13.23
CA GLU A 59 -7.68 -7.59 14.29
C GLU A 59 -6.75 -8.34 15.25
N MET A 60 -7.17 -9.52 15.73
CA MET A 60 -6.32 -10.36 16.58
C MET A 60 -5.04 -10.78 15.87
N PHE A 61 -5.11 -11.13 14.59
CA PHE A 61 -3.94 -11.49 13.80
C PHE A 61 -2.97 -10.30 13.67
N TYR A 62 -3.50 -9.10 13.37
CA TYR A 62 -2.70 -7.89 13.28
C TYR A 62 -2.00 -7.58 14.60
N GLN A 63 -2.74 -7.58 15.73
CA GLN A 63 -2.18 -7.32 17.05
C GLN A 63 -1.10 -8.34 17.44
N ASN A 64 -1.33 -9.62 17.17
CA ASN A 64 -0.40 -10.69 17.54
C ASN A 64 0.83 -10.77 16.63
N ASN A 65 0.73 -10.30 15.39
CA ASN A 65 1.78 -10.48 14.39
C ASN A 65 2.38 -9.18 13.86
N THR A 66 1.98 -8.02 14.40
CA THR A 66 2.54 -6.72 14.03
C THR A 66 3.29 -6.13 15.21
N CYS A 67 4.58 -5.85 15.03
CA CYS A 67 5.39 -5.14 16.00
C CYS A 67 6.18 -4.02 15.34
N ARG A 68 6.53 -3.00 16.12
CA ARG A 68 7.39 -1.90 15.66
C ARG A 68 8.82 -2.18 16.13
N ARG A 69 9.76 -2.22 15.18
CA ARG A 69 11.18 -2.35 15.46
C ARG A 69 11.75 -1.05 16.02
N VAL A 70 12.94 -1.15 16.62
CA VAL A 70 13.68 -0.04 17.22
C VAL A 70 14.04 1.05 16.20
N ASP A 71 14.18 0.69 14.93
CA ASP A 71 14.40 1.60 13.80
C ASP A 71 13.11 2.28 13.29
N GLY A 72 11.97 2.05 13.96
CA GLY A 72 10.67 2.63 13.64
C GLY A 72 9.88 1.87 12.57
N ARG A 73 10.42 0.82 11.94
CA ARG A 73 9.74 0.03 10.91
C ARG A 73 8.74 -0.96 11.52
N PHE A 74 7.61 -1.18 10.85
CA PHE A 74 6.68 -2.23 11.23
C PHE A 74 7.10 -3.57 10.64
N VAL A 75 7.09 -4.60 11.47
CA VAL A 75 7.19 -5.99 11.06
C VAL A 75 5.81 -6.57 11.21
N THR A 76 5.21 -7.02 10.10
CA THR A 76 3.91 -7.67 10.10
C THR A 76 4.04 -9.03 9.41
N ARG A 77 3.33 -10.02 9.93
CA ARG A 77 3.16 -11.29 9.22
C ARG A 77 2.10 -11.09 8.14
N LEU A 78 2.31 -11.69 6.97
CA LEU A 78 1.29 -11.69 5.93
C LEU A 78 0.11 -12.57 6.37
N PRO A 79 -1.13 -12.02 6.43
CA PRO A 79 -2.31 -12.82 6.72
C PRO A 79 -2.63 -13.70 5.51
N PHE A 80 -2.93 -14.97 5.76
CA PHE A 80 -3.42 -15.91 4.76
C PHE A 80 -4.79 -16.43 5.22
N LEU A 81 -5.77 -16.46 4.31
CA LEU A 81 -7.09 -17.02 4.62
C LEU A 81 -7.03 -18.52 4.93
N ASP A 82 -6.13 -19.24 4.25
CA ASP A 82 -5.83 -20.64 4.55
C ASP A 82 -4.37 -20.76 4.99
N SER A 83 -4.16 -21.53 6.06
CA SER A 83 -2.85 -21.96 6.54
C SER A 83 -2.00 -22.68 5.48
N ARG A 84 -2.63 -23.26 4.45
CA ARG A 84 -1.98 -24.01 3.37
C ARG A 84 -2.04 -23.24 2.06
N LEU A 85 -1.15 -22.27 1.91
CA LEU A 85 -0.85 -21.79 0.55
C LEU A 85 -0.20 -22.93 -0.25
N PRO A 86 -0.63 -23.21 -1.49
CA PRO A 86 0.04 -24.13 -2.38
C PRO A 86 1.34 -23.50 -2.92
N LEU A 87 2.31 -23.24 -2.03
CA LEU A 87 3.65 -22.78 -2.39
C LEU A 87 4.50 -23.91 -3.00
N SER A 88 4.01 -25.16 -3.00
CA SER A 88 4.72 -26.32 -3.53
C SER A 88 5.15 -26.16 -5.00
N GLN A 89 4.36 -25.46 -5.81
CA GLN A 89 4.67 -25.23 -7.23
C GLN A 89 5.61 -24.03 -7.47
N SER A 90 5.87 -23.18 -6.47
CA SER A 90 6.71 -21.99 -6.66
C SER A 90 8.20 -22.34 -6.70
N ARG A 91 8.62 -23.41 -6.02
CA ARG A 91 10.03 -23.84 -5.95
C ARG A 91 10.61 -24.14 -7.32
N THR A 92 9.94 -24.98 -8.12
CA THR A 92 10.44 -25.37 -9.45
C THR A 92 10.53 -24.19 -10.40
N LEU A 93 9.57 -23.26 -10.32
CA LEU A 93 9.59 -22.02 -11.09
C LEU A 93 10.71 -21.08 -10.63
N ALA A 94 10.91 -20.92 -9.33
CA ALA A 94 11.98 -20.11 -8.75
C ALA A 94 13.37 -20.65 -9.17
N GLU A 95 13.54 -21.97 -9.12
CA GLU A 95 14.77 -22.64 -9.56
C GLU A 95 15.05 -22.43 -11.05
N LYS A 96 14.04 -22.62 -11.90
CA LYS A 96 14.16 -22.35 -13.34
C LYS A 96 14.55 -20.89 -13.62
N ARG A 97 13.96 -19.94 -12.88
CA ARG A 97 14.30 -18.51 -12.99
C ARG A 97 15.73 -18.23 -12.55
N LEU A 98 16.18 -18.82 -11.44
CA LEU A 98 17.55 -18.72 -10.96
C LEU A 98 18.55 -19.24 -12.00
N LEU A 99 18.36 -20.46 -12.50
CA LEU A 99 19.21 -21.07 -13.53
C LEU A 99 19.21 -20.28 -14.84
N SER A 100 18.09 -19.63 -15.18
CA SER A 100 18.01 -18.73 -16.34
C SER A 100 18.88 -17.48 -16.12
N MET A 101 18.82 -16.88 -14.93
CA MET A 101 19.66 -15.75 -14.55
C MET A 101 21.15 -16.11 -14.54
N GLU A 102 21.53 -17.24 -13.93
CA GLU A 102 22.93 -17.69 -13.93
C GLU A 102 23.48 -17.92 -15.35
N ARG A 103 22.65 -18.46 -16.26
CA ARG A 103 23.03 -18.62 -17.68
C ARG A 103 23.22 -17.27 -18.36
N ARG A 104 22.34 -16.30 -18.11
CA ARG A 104 22.46 -14.95 -18.67
C ARG A 104 23.72 -14.25 -18.17
N VAL A 105 23.96 -14.29 -16.85
CA VAL A 105 25.16 -13.73 -16.20
C VAL A 105 26.45 -14.32 -16.77
N ARG A 106 26.47 -15.63 -17.08
CA ARG A 106 27.65 -16.26 -17.69
C ARG A 106 27.86 -15.88 -19.16
N ARG A 107 26.79 -15.69 -19.92
CA ARG A 107 26.86 -15.43 -21.37
C ARG A 107 27.14 -13.97 -21.70
N ASP A 108 26.67 -13.05 -20.87
CA ASP A 108 26.71 -11.60 -21.11
C ASP A 108 27.52 -10.89 -20.01
N PRO A 109 28.82 -10.62 -20.26
CA PRO A 109 29.68 -9.93 -19.29
C PRO A 109 29.18 -8.54 -18.91
N ALA A 110 28.60 -7.79 -19.86
CA ALA A 110 28.10 -6.44 -19.60
C ALA A 110 26.89 -6.48 -18.66
N PHE A 111 26.00 -7.47 -18.82
CA PHE A 111 24.92 -7.69 -17.87
C PHE A 111 25.42 -8.11 -16.49
N ARG A 112 26.41 -9.01 -16.42
CA ARG A 112 27.02 -9.43 -15.15
C ARG A 112 27.56 -8.24 -14.38
N ASP A 113 28.34 -7.38 -15.03
CA ASP A 113 29.02 -6.29 -14.33
C ASP A 113 28.01 -5.29 -13.74
N LYS A 114 26.96 -4.95 -14.49
CA LYS A 114 25.83 -4.14 -14.00
C LYS A 114 25.07 -4.80 -12.85
N TYR A 115 24.83 -6.11 -12.96
CA TYR A 115 24.13 -6.86 -11.91
C TYR A 115 24.95 -6.89 -10.61
N VAL A 116 26.26 -7.13 -10.70
CA VAL A 116 27.17 -7.15 -9.54
C VAL A 116 27.25 -5.77 -8.89
N GLU A 117 27.36 -4.71 -9.68
CA GLU A 117 27.33 -3.34 -9.20
C GLU A 117 26.04 -3.02 -8.44
N PHE A 118 24.89 -3.34 -9.03
CA PHE A 118 23.58 -3.17 -8.37
C PHE A 118 23.48 -3.95 -7.06
N MET A 119 23.90 -5.22 -7.03
CA MET A 119 23.83 -6.02 -5.81
C MET A 119 24.76 -5.44 -4.73
N ARG A 120 25.93 -4.92 -5.08
CA ARG A 120 26.81 -4.24 -4.13
C ARG A 120 26.13 -3.01 -3.52
N GLU A 121 25.58 -2.13 -4.35
CA GLU A 121 24.84 -0.94 -3.88
C GLU A 121 23.65 -1.33 -2.99
N TYR A 122 22.87 -2.33 -3.42
CA TYR A 122 21.70 -2.82 -2.66
C TYR A 122 22.08 -3.36 -1.28
N GLN A 123 23.28 -3.95 -1.15
CA GLN A 123 23.84 -4.36 0.14
C GLN A 123 24.33 -3.16 0.96
N GLU A 124 25.03 -2.21 0.36
CA GLU A 124 25.54 -1.00 1.02
C GLU A 124 24.40 -0.13 1.58
N LEU A 125 23.26 -0.07 0.88
CA LEU A 125 22.03 0.57 1.33
C LEU A 125 21.30 -0.22 2.45
N GLY A 126 21.80 -1.39 2.84
CA GLY A 126 21.20 -2.24 3.87
C GLY A 126 19.87 -2.88 3.44
N HIS A 127 19.61 -2.98 2.13
CA HIS A 127 18.40 -3.63 1.60
C HIS A 127 18.54 -5.15 1.48
N MET A 128 19.77 -5.68 1.50
CA MET A 128 20.03 -7.10 1.67
C MET A 128 21.19 -7.38 2.60
N SER A 129 21.23 -8.60 3.13
CA SER A 129 22.37 -9.13 3.87
C SER A 129 22.76 -10.49 3.27
N PRO A 130 24.05 -10.83 3.28
CA PRO A 130 24.47 -12.18 2.92
C PRO A 130 23.80 -13.18 3.86
N PRO A 131 23.37 -14.35 3.35
CA PRO A 131 22.70 -15.34 4.18
C PRO A 131 23.62 -15.83 5.29
N ASN A 132 23.10 -15.91 6.52
CA ASN A 132 23.81 -16.40 7.70
C ASN A 132 24.11 -17.91 7.68
N PHE A 133 23.69 -18.63 6.62
CA PHE A 133 23.83 -20.07 6.48
C PHE A 133 24.45 -20.41 5.13
N ASN A 134 25.48 -21.25 5.14
CA ASN A 134 26.15 -21.72 3.94
C ASN A 134 25.41 -22.92 3.34
N TRP A 135 24.48 -22.65 2.42
CA TRP A 135 23.64 -23.67 1.79
C TRP A 135 24.39 -24.63 0.85
N ARG A 136 25.67 -24.37 0.54
CA ARG A 136 26.52 -25.18 -0.34
C ARG A 136 27.38 -26.22 0.41
N SER A 137 27.05 -26.53 1.66
CA SER A 137 27.70 -27.58 2.46
C SER A 137 27.00 -28.93 2.28
#